data_AF-A0A6G9Z8G7-F1
#
_entry.id   AF-A0A6G9Z8G7-F1
#
_cell.length_a   1.000
_cell.length_b   1.000
_cell.length_c   1.000
_cell.angle_alpha   90.00
_cell.angle_beta   90.00
_cell.angle_gamma   90.00
#
_symmetry.space_group_name_H-M   'P 1'
#
loop_
_entity.id
_entity.type
_entity.pdbx_description
1 polymer ?
#
loop_
_entity_poly.entity_id
_entity_poly.type
_entity_poly.pdbx_seq_one_letter_code
_entity_poly.pdbx_strand_id
1 'polypeptide(L)'
;MLLSYLTATKATQNITGSPGEFEDPAFLRNWDLQFADYYFRALDDYYHGRRDAVPGAWRQAFQAADTHSVTVLADAVLGYNAHITRDLPFVIADIGVTAPDGASRKRDHERASHMLTEYQHQVLTALTGMYEDTDPTMRAGANLEPMVYMSFTQVIQAWREYAWRAAEQLLLAPTPADRAAVADQIENLSQTLGQIIVQLFTRDDPQPHQGPCAKPSAELDQELGRA
;
A
#
# COMPACT_ATOMS: atom_id res chain seq x y z
N MET A 1 0.41 -8.48 -4.09
CA MET A 1 -0.46 -7.28 -4.00
C MET A 1 -1.96 -7.54 -3.89
N LEU A 2 -2.61 -8.28 -4.81
CA LEU A 2 -4.08 -8.51 -4.73
C LEU A 2 -4.57 -9.13 -3.40
N LEU A 3 -3.80 -10.07 -2.84
CA LEU A 3 -4.08 -10.64 -1.52
C LEU A 3 -4.02 -9.56 -0.43
N SER A 4 -2.92 -8.82 -0.35
CA SER A 4 -2.72 -7.74 0.61
C SER A 4 -3.82 -6.69 0.53
N TYR A 5 -4.28 -6.39 -0.69
CA TYR A 5 -5.36 -5.46 -0.96
C TYR A 5 -6.71 -6.00 -0.44
N LEU A 6 -7.07 -7.24 -0.78
CA LEU A 6 -8.30 -7.87 -0.28
C LEU A 6 -8.33 -7.97 1.25
N THR A 7 -7.22 -8.36 1.87
CA THR A 7 -7.10 -8.42 3.33
C THR A 7 -7.32 -7.04 3.94
N ALA A 8 -6.69 -5.99 3.39
CA ALA A 8 -6.88 -4.62 3.85
C ALA A 8 -8.35 -4.17 3.72
N THR A 9 -9.00 -4.39 2.58
CA THR A 9 -10.40 -4.00 2.35
C THR A 9 -11.37 -4.72 3.29
N LYS A 10 -11.23 -6.05 3.46
CA LYS A 10 -12.06 -6.82 4.41
C LYS A 10 -11.94 -6.27 5.83
N ALA A 11 -10.71 -5.95 6.20
CA ALA A 11 -10.44 -5.49 7.52
C ALA A 11 -10.97 -4.05 7.74
N THR A 12 -10.89 -3.16 6.74
CA THR A 12 -11.55 -1.84 6.75
C THR A 12 -13.08 -1.97 6.84
N GLN A 13 -13.69 -2.92 6.12
CA GLN A 13 -15.13 -3.18 6.20
C GLN A 13 -15.57 -3.59 7.61
N ASN A 14 -14.81 -4.46 8.27
CA ASN A 14 -15.12 -4.89 9.62
C ASN A 14 -15.09 -3.74 10.63
N ILE A 15 -14.18 -2.78 10.46
CA ILE A 15 -13.98 -1.73 11.47
C ILE A 15 -14.84 -0.48 11.21
N THR A 16 -15.06 -0.13 9.95
CA THR A 16 -16.06 0.92 9.61
C THR A 16 -17.50 0.52 9.96
N GLY A 17 -17.75 -0.77 10.24
CA GLY A 17 -19.01 -1.29 10.75
C GLY A 17 -19.22 -1.10 12.27
N SER A 18 -18.17 -0.76 13.03
CA SER A 18 -18.24 -0.57 14.48
C SER A 18 -18.63 0.87 14.85
N PRO A 19 -19.77 1.09 15.54
CA PRO A 19 -20.20 2.44 15.91
C PRO A 19 -19.20 3.16 16.83
N GLY A 20 -18.87 4.42 16.53
CA GLY A 20 -18.04 5.29 17.39
C GLY A 20 -16.53 5.15 17.20
N GLU A 21 -16.07 4.25 16.33
CA GLU A 21 -14.65 4.11 16.01
C GLU A 21 -14.09 5.23 15.16
N PHE A 22 -14.92 5.98 14.41
CA PHE A 22 -14.46 7.12 13.61
C PHE A 22 -15.42 8.28 13.74
N GLU A 23 -14.86 9.48 13.66
CA GLU A 23 -15.62 10.74 13.74
C GLU A 23 -16.39 10.99 12.44
N ASP A 24 -15.81 10.63 11.29
CA ASP A 24 -16.40 10.68 9.95
C ASP A 24 -16.21 9.32 9.23
N PRO A 25 -17.07 8.31 9.49
CA PRO A 25 -17.00 7.01 8.81
C PRO A 25 -17.25 7.10 7.29
N ALA A 26 -17.95 8.14 6.82
CA ALA A 26 -18.20 8.34 5.40
C ALA A 26 -16.92 8.80 4.67
N PHE A 27 -16.12 9.65 5.32
CA PHE A 27 -14.78 10.02 4.85
C PHE A 27 -13.91 8.78 4.59
N LEU A 28 -13.84 7.85 5.54
CA LEU A 28 -13.01 6.65 5.39
C LEU A 28 -13.52 5.69 4.32
N ARG A 29 -14.84 5.56 4.16
CA ARG A 29 -15.41 4.76 3.07
C ARG A 29 -15.05 5.34 1.70
N ASN A 30 -15.20 6.66 1.54
CA ASN A 30 -14.85 7.32 0.28
C ASN A 30 -13.35 7.25 0.00
N TRP A 31 -12.53 7.36 1.04
CA TRP A 31 -11.10 7.13 0.95
C TRP A 31 -10.84 5.73 0.42
N ASP A 32 -11.30 4.68 1.10
CA ASP A 32 -11.01 3.29 0.73
C ASP A 32 -11.40 2.99 -0.73
N LEU A 33 -12.57 3.48 -1.17
CA LEU A 33 -13.03 3.35 -2.55
C LEU A 33 -12.14 4.07 -3.57
N GLN A 34 -11.74 5.32 -3.30
CA GLN A 34 -10.85 6.04 -4.20
C GLN A 34 -9.46 5.42 -4.22
N PHE A 35 -8.96 4.97 -3.06
CA PHE A 35 -7.69 4.27 -2.96
C PHE A 35 -7.71 3.00 -3.81
N ALA A 36 -8.79 2.21 -3.77
CA ALA A 36 -9.01 1.07 -4.66
C ALA A 36 -8.85 1.43 -6.13
N ASP A 37 -9.54 2.48 -6.53
CA ASP A 37 -9.60 2.94 -7.91
C ASP A 37 -8.22 3.37 -8.43
N TYR A 38 -7.39 4.02 -7.61
CA TYR A 38 -5.99 4.30 -7.94
C TYR A 38 -5.18 3.02 -8.24
N TYR A 39 -5.27 2.01 -7.37
CA TYR A 39 -4.57 0.74 -7.57
C TYR A 39 -5.06 0.01 -8.82
N PHE A 40 -6.38 -0.14 -8.99
CA PHE A 40 -6.94 -0.90 -10.11
C PHE A 40 -6.71 -0.23 -11.45
N ARG A 41 -6.72 1.11 -11.52
CA ARG A 41 -6.32 1.83 -12.76
C ARG A 41 -4.86 1.57 -13.11
N ALA A 42 -3.95 1.71 -12.15
CA ALA A 42 -2.53 1.45 -12.38
C ALA A 42 -2.29 0.01 -12.83
N LEU A 43 -2.99 -0.94 -12.21
CA LEU A 43 -2.94 -2.36 -12.56
C LEU A 43 -3.46 -2.60 -13.99
N ASP A 44 -4.61 -2.04 -14.33
CA ASP A 44 -5.25 -2.18 -15.63
C ASP A 44 -4.39 -1.57 -16.75
N ASP A 45 -3.89 -0.35 -16.54
CA ASP A 45 -2.96 0.33 -17.45
C ASP A 45 -1.68 -0.48 -17.65
N TYR A 46 -1.15 -1.08 -16.56
CA TYR A 46 0.02 -1.92 -16.63
C TYR A 46 -0.25 -3.13 -17.51
N TYR A 47 -1.21 -4.00 -17.16
CA TYR A 47 -1.41 -5.26 -17.87
C TYR A 47 -2.01 -5.12 -19.28
N HIS A 48 -2.61 -3.97 -19.61
CA HIS A 48 -3.01 -3.64 -20.98
C HIS A 48 -1.89 -2.96 -21.80
N GLY A 49 -0.67 -2.87 -21.28
CA GLY A 49 0.49 -2.34 -21.99
C GLY A 49 0.54 -0.82 -22.10
N ARG A 50 -0.34 -0.08 -21.41
CA ARG A 50 -0.37 1.40 -21.36
C ARG A 50 0.67 1.92 -20.35
N ARG A 51 1.93 1.50 -20.51
CA ARG A 51 3.02 1.75 -19.54
C ARG A 51 3.20 3.24 -19.22
N ASP A 52 3.02 4.13 -20.19
CA ASP A 52 3.17 5.58 -19.99
C ASP A 52 2.11 6.18 -19.05
N ALA A 53 0.94 5.53 -18.94
CA ALA A 53 -0.13 5.94 -18.03
C ALA A 53 0.04 5.43 -16.60
N VAL A 54 0.90 4.42 -16.39
CA VAL A 54 1.14 3.84 -15.07
C VAL A 54 2.09 4.74 -14.27
N PRO A 55 1.76 5.14 -13.03
CA PRO A 55 2.66 5.92 -12.19
C PRO A 55 4.02 5.25 -11.97
N GLY A 56 5.08 6.04 -11.80
CA GLY A 56 6.46 5.54 -11.74
C GLY A 56 6.69 4.47 -10.66
N ALA A 57 6.20 4.74 -9.44
CA ALA A 57 6.28 3.80 -8.32
C ALA A 57 5.50 2.50 -8.59
N TRP A 58 4.31 2.59 -9.20
CA TRP A 58 3.50 1.42 -9.56
C TRP A 58 4.17 0.59 -10.66
N ARG A 59 4.74 1.22 -11.69
CA ARG A 59 5.51 0.49 -12.71
C ARG A 59 6.63 -0.34 -12.11
N GLN A 60 7.36 0.22 -11.16
CA GLN A 60 8.47 -0.47 -10.48
C GLN A 60 7.96 -1.66 -9.66
N ALA A 61 6.89 -1.46 -8.88
CA ALA A 61 6.27 -2.54 -8.11
C ALA A 61 5.82 -3.69 -9.02
N PHE A 62 5.06 -3.40 -10.08
CA PHE A 62 4.57 -4.43 -10.98
C PHE A 62 5.70 -5.09 -11.80
N GLN A 63 6.71 -4.34 -12.23
CA GLN A 63 7.86 -4.92 -12.91
C GLN A 63 8.67 -5.84 -11.99
N ALA A 64 8.87 -5.45 -10.74
CA ALA A 64 9.57 -6.27 -9.76
C ALA A 64 8.81 -7.58 -9.49
N ALA A 65 7.47 -7.51 -9.39
CA ALA A 65 6.61 -8.66 -9.30
C ALA A 65 6.71 -9.57 -10.54
N ASP A 66 6.53 -9.04 -11.75
CA ASP A 66 6.55 -9.80 -13.01
C ASP A 66 7.90 -10.48 -13.27
N THR A 67 9.00 -9.81 -12.89
CA THR A 67 10.36 -10.31 -13.10
C THR A 67 10.92 -11.06 -11.91
N HIS A 68 10.18 -11.12 -10.79
CA HIS A 68 10.61 -11.74 -9.54
C HIS A 68 12.00 -11.21 -9.09
N SER A 69 12.27 -9.92 -9.31
CA SER A 69 13.62 -9.35 -9.14
C SER A 69 13.97 -9.01 -7.69
N VAL A 70 12.99 -9.05 -6.79
CA VAL A 70 13.12 -8.74 -5.36
C VAL A 70 12.47 -9.83 -4.51
N THR A 71 12.71 -9.80 -3.20
CA THR A 71 12.08 -10.72 -2.24
C THR A 71 10.57 -10.48 -2.11
N VAL A 72 9.81 -11.47 -1.63
CA VAL A 72 8.35 -11.32 -1.42
C VAL A 72 8.03 -10.15 -0.48
N LEU A 73 8.84 -9.96 0.57
CA LEU A 73 8.68 -8.82 1.48
C LEU A 73 8.91 -7.49 0.75
N ALA A 74 9.99 -7.39 -0.03
CA ALA A 74 10.30 -6.17 -0.78
C ALA A 74 9.24 -5.85 -1.85
N ASP A 75 8.64 -6.86 -2.48
CA ASP A 75 7.50 -6.68 -3.39
C ASP A 75 6.31 -6.03 -2.67
N ALA A 76 5.99 -6.50 -1.46
CA ALA A 76 4.95 -5.89 -0.63
C ALA A 76 5.31 -4.45 -0.23
N VAL A 77 6.58 -4.17 0.12
CA VAL A 77 7.04 -2.81 0.46
C VAL A 77 6.94 -1.87 -0.74
N LEU A 78 7.29 -2.32 -1.95
CA LEU A 78 7.13 -1.54 -3.18
C LEU A 78 5.67 -1.17 -3.41
N GLY A 79 4.77 -2.12 -3.20
CA GLY A 79 3.33 -1.88 -3.26
C GLY A 79 2.85 -0.86 -2.23
N TYR A 80 3.30 -0.96 -0.97
CA TYR A 80 2.96 0.04 0.05
C TYR A 80 3.53 1.42 -0.25
N ASN A 81 4.75 1.51 -0.79
CA ASN A 81 5.31 2.79 -1.21
C ASN A 81 4.47 3.42 -2.33
N ALA A 82 4.12 2.65 -3.36
CA ALA A 82 3.27 3.16 -4.45
C ALA A 82 1.88 3.57 -3.93
N HIS A 83 1.27 2.77 -3.05
CA HIS A 83 -0.06 3.08 -2.57
C HIS A 83 -0.07 4.23 -1.56
N ILE A 84 0.81 4.22 -0.57
CA ILE A 84 0.82 5.20 0.51
C ILE A 84 1.52 6.48 0.08
N THR A 85 2.75 6.39 -0.44
CA THR A 85 3.52 7.59 -0.73
C THR A 85 2.99 8.31 -1.97
N ARG A 86 2.49 7.57 -2.97
CA ARG A 86 2.03 8.17 -4.23
C ARG A 86 0.52 8.40 -4.26
N ASP A 87 -0.32 7.38 -4.05
CA ASP A 87 -1.76 7.54 -4.27
C ASP A 87 -2.45 8.33 -3.15
N LEU A 88 -2.05 8.09 -1.90
CA LEU A 88 -2.75 8.61 -0.73
C LEU A 88 -2.80 10.15 -0.64
N PRO A 89 -1.73 10.91 -0.96
CA PRO A 89 -1.81 12.36 -1.04
C PRO A 89 -2.95 12.86 -1.92
N PHE A 90 -3.13 12.25 -3.10
CA PHE A 90 -4.16 12.65 -4.04
C PHE A 90 -5.56 12.26 -3.54
N VAL A 91 -5.72 11.05 -3.00
CA VAL A 91 -6.99 10.62 -2.39
C VAL A 91 -7.44 11.55 -1.27
N ILE A 92 -6.53 11.90 -0.34
CA ILE A 92 -6.86 12.82 0.76
C ILE A 92 -7.17 14.21 0.22
N ALA A 93 -6.41 14.71 -0.77
CA ALA A 93 -6.67 16.01 -1.37
C ALA A 93 -8.03 16.07 -2.08
N ASP A 94 -8.40 15.02 -2.81
CA ASP A 94 -9.67 14.96 -3.54
C ASP A 94 -10.90 14.88 -2.60
N ILE A 95 -10.75 14.22 -1.44
CA ILE A 95 -11.82 14.10 -0.43
C ILE A 95 -11.87 15.31 0.51
N GLY A 96 -10.73 15.94 0.76
CA GLY A 96 -10.56 17.10 1.64
C GLY A 96 -10.13 16.74 3.07
N VAL A 97 -9.26 17.58 3.63
CA VAL A 97 -8.66 17.43 4.98
C VAL A 97 -9.54 17.89 6.14
N THR A 98 -10.67 18.54 5.85
CA THR A 98 -11.66 18.99 6.83
C THR A 98 -13.06 18.49 6.46
N ALA A 99 -13.88 18.22 7.47
CA ALA A 99 -15.30 17.96 7.32
C ALA A 99 -16.08 19.25 6.96
N PRO A 100 -17.36 19.15 6.52
CA PRO A 100 -18.16 20.32 6.15
C PRO A 100 -18.35 21.36 7.26
N ASP A 101 -18.25 20.95 8.53
CA ASP A 101 -18.31 21.82 9.71
C ASP A 101 -16.95 22.46 10.07
N GLY A 102 -15.90 22.19 9.28
CA GLY A 102 -14.55 22.68 9.49
C GLY A 102 -13.69 21.84 10.44
N ALA A 103 -14.23 20.76 11.01
CA ALA A 103 -13.43 19.86 11.85
C ALA A 103 -12.33 19.16 11.03
N SER A 104 -11.13 19.06 11.58
CA SER A 104 -10.03 18.36 10.91
C SER A 104 -10.27 16.85 10.87
N ARG A 105 -10.10 16.22 9.71
CA ARG A 105 -10.15 14.77 9.53
C ARG A 105 -8.86 14.06 9.91
N LYS A 106 -7.86 14.80 10.42
CA LYS A 106 -6.55 14.26 10.81
C LYS A 106 -6.66 13.18 11.88
N ARG A 107 -7.60 13.30 12.82
CA ARG A 107 -7.79 12.30 13.89
C ARG A 107 -8.19 10.94 13.34
N ASP A 108 -9.13 10.91 12.40
CA ASP A 108 -9.52 9.67 11.72
C ASP A 108 -8.41 9.13 10.82
N HIS A 109 -7.65 10.01 10.15
CA HIS A 109 -6.44 9.61 9.42
C HIS A 109 -5.45 8.89 10.34
N GLU A 110 -5.11 9.47 11.49
CA GLU A 110 -4.19 8.87 12.46
C GLU A 110 -4.72 7.54 13.01
N ARG A 111 -6.01 7.48 13.34
CA ARG A 111 -6.63 6.23 13.79
C ARG A 111 -6.52 5.13 12.73
N ALA A 112 -6.85 5.44 11.47
CA ALA A 112 -6.67 4.52 10.35
C ALA A 112 -5.20 4.12 10.15
N SER A 113 -4.25 5.04 10.37
CA SER A 113 -2.82 4.75 10.32
C SER A 113 -2.39 3.78 11.43
N HIS A 114 -2.88 3.92 12.65
CA HIS A 114 -2.59 2.99 13.74
C HIS A 114 -3.13 1.58 13.46
N MET A 115 -4.36 1.49 12.93
CA MET A 115 -5.00 0.20 12.59
C MET A 115 -4.25 -0.55 11.49
N LEU A 116 -3.57 0.16 10.59
CA LEU A 116 -2.76 -0.48 9.55
C LEU A 116 -1.67 -1.39 10.14
N THR A 117 -1.18 -1.12 11.34
CA THR A 117 -0.20 -1.96 12.04
C THR A 117 -0.72 -3.39 12.26
N GLU A 118 -1.99 -3.53 12.62
CA GLU A 118 -2.64 -4.83 12.83
C GLU A 118 -2.83 -5.56 11.48
N TYR A 119 -3.25 -4.83 10.44
CA TYR A 119 -3.40 -5.40 9.10
C TYR A 119 -2.07 -5.86 8.51
N GLN A 120 -0.98 -5.12 8.75
CA GLN A 120 0.35 -5.50 8.31
C GLN A 120 0.77 -6.84 8.91
N HIS A 121 0.50 -7.04 10.20
CA HIS A 121 0.78 -8.33 10.84
C HIS A 121 0.03 -9.48 10.16
N GLN A 122 -1.24 -9.29 9.83
CA GLN A 122 -2.06 -10.30 9.14
C GLN A 122 -1.56 -10.57 7.72
N VAL A 123 -1.22 -9.53 6.95
CA VAL A 123 -0.67 -9.68 5.59
C VAL A 123 0.68 -10.39 5.62
N LEU A 124 1.57 -10.03 6.54
CA LEU A 124 2.87 -10.69 6.68
C LEU A 124 2.71 -12.16 7.10
N THR A 125 1.79 -12.46 8.03
CA THR A 125 1.48 -13.85 8.42
C THR A 125 0.98 -14.65 7.23
N ALA A 126 0.06 -14.10 6.43
CA ALA A 126 -0.46 -14.76 5.23
C ALA A 126 0.63 -14.98 4.18
N LEU A 127 1.48 -13.97 3.93
CA LEU A 127 2.60 -14.10 3.00
C LEU A 127 3.61 -15.16 3.48
N THR A 128 3.92 -15.21 4.78
CA THR A 128 4.79 -16.25 5.35
C THR A 128 4.21 -17.63 5.09
N GLY A 129 2.94 -17.88 5.43
CA GLY A 129 2.32 -19.18 5.24
C GLY A 129 2.25 -19.63 3.77
N MET A 130 2.19 -18.69 2.82
CA MET A 130 2.16 -19.01 1.38
C MET A 130 3.55 -19.25 0.78
N TYR A 131 4.57 -18.54 1.28
CA TYR A 131 5.86 -18.44 0.61
C TYR A 131 7.04 -18.93 1.44
N GLU A 132 6.86 -19.35 2.70
CA GLU A 132 7.99 -19.80 3.55
C GLU A 132 8.80 -20.95 2.94
N ASP A 133 8.16 -21.84 2.17
CA ASP A 133 8.82 -22.97 1.51
C ASP A 133 9.56 -22.59 0.23
N THR A 134 9.16 -21.50 -0.42
CA THR A 134 9.66 -21.08 -1.74
C THR A 134 10.56 -19.85 -1.69
N ASP A 135 10.42 -19.02 -0.66
CA ASP A 135 11.24 -17.85 -0.38
C ASP A 135 11.80 -17.93 1.05
N PRO A 136 13.08 -18.33 1.22
CA PRO A 136 13.72 -18.39 2.54
C PRO A 136 13.70 -17.06 3.30
N THR A 137 13.59 -15.94 2.59
CA THR A 137 13.50 -14.61 3.22
C THR A 137 12.18 -14.41 3.95
N MET A 138 11.13 -15.20 3.64
CA MET A 138 9.87 -15.20 4.39
C MET A 138 9.97 -15.98 5.70
N ARG A 139 10.79 -17.05 5.76
CA ARG A 139 11.14 -17.71 7.03
C ARG A 139 11.98 -16.81 7.93
N ALA A 140 12.90 -16.04 7.33
CA ALA A 140 13.63 -14.99 8.05
C ALA A 140 12.70 -13.82 8.44
N GLY A 141 11.71 -13.51 7.61
CA GLY A 141 10.70 -12.48 7.82
C GLY A 141 9.73 -12.78 8.99
N ALA A 142 9.36 -14.05 9.17
CA ALA A 142 8.64 -14.51 10.35
C ALA A 142 9.45 -14.33 11.65
N ASN A 143 10.78 -14.27 11.51
CA ASN A 143 11.74 -13.95 12.56
C ASN A 143 12.28 -12.53 12.41
N LEU A 144 11.54 -11.58 11.80
CA LEU A 144 11.91 -10.17 11.83
C LEU A 144 12.20 -9.84 13.29
N GLU A 145 13.49 -9.65 13.61
CA GLU A 145 13.92 -9.17 14.92
C GLU A 145 12.98 -8.03 15.29
N PRO A 146 12.42 -7.96 16.51
CA PRO A 146 11.39 -6.99 16.86
C PRO A 146 11.71 -5.55 16.44
N MET A 147 13.01 -5.20 16.36
CA MET A 147 13.49 -3.94 15.83
C MET A 147 13.24 -3.72 14.32
N VAL A 148 13.33 -4.73 13.48
CA VAL A 148 13.10 -4.63 12.02
C VAL A 148 11.59 -4.53 11.71
N TYR A 149 10.76 -5.26 12.45
CA TYR A 149 9.30 -5.10 12.35
C TYR A 149 8.87 -3.69 12.81
N MET A 150 9.43 -3.23 13.93
CA MET A 150 9.19 -1.87 14.44
C MET A 150 9.66 -0.80 13.47
N SER A 151 10.81 -0.98 12.82
CA SER A 151 11.31 -0.03 11.82
C SER A 151 10.41 0.02 10.58
N PHE A 152 9.92 -1.13 10.11
CA PHE A 152 8.96 -1.19 9.01
C PHE A 152 7.64 -0.48 9.33
N THR A 153 7.08 -0.74 10.51
CA THR A 153 5.88 -0.05 11.00
C THR A 153 6.11 1.46 11.02
N GLN A 154 7.24 1.91 11.57
CA GLN A 154 7.56 3.34 11.68
C GLN A 154 7.74 4.02 10.32
N VAL A 155 8.35 3.32 9.34
CA VAL A 155 8.46 3.81 7.96
C VAL A 155 7.09 4.05 7.35
N ILE A 156 6.16 3.11 7.55
CA ILE A 156 4.80 3.26 7.00
C ILE A 156 4.05 4.41 7.69
N GLN A 157 4.17 4.56 9.01
CA GLN A 157 3.61 5.72 9.71
C GLN A 157 4.19 7.04 9.16
N ALA A 158 5.49 7.09 8.90
CA ALA A 158 6.12 8.26 8.30
C ALA A 158 5.61 8.56 6.89
N TRP A 159 5.39 7.53 6.05
CA TRP A 159 4.80 7.71 4.72
C TRP A 159 3.34 8.18 4.79
N ARG A 160 2.56 7.72 5.77
CA ARG A 160 1.18 8.19 5.97
C ARG A 160 1.14 9.63 6.47
N GLU A 161 2.03 10.01 7.39
CA GLU A 161 2.17 11.42 7.80
C GLU A 161 2.58 12.30 6.61
N TYR A 162 3.57 11.87 5.82
CA TYR A 162 3.94 12.54 4.59
C TYR A 162 2.73 12.72 3.66
N ALA A 163 1.94 11.67 3.46
CA ALA A 163 0.80 11.72 2.56
C ALA A 163 -0.23 12.77 2.99
N TRP A 164 -0.51 12.86 4.29
CA TRP A 164 -1.36 13.92 4.83
C TRP A 164 -0.80 15.32 4.54
N ARG A 165 0.50 15.54 4.79
CA ARG A 165 1.15 16.85 4.54
C ARG A 165 1.19 17.21 3.06
N ALA A 166 1.44 16.24 2.20
CA ALA A 166 1.42 16.43 0.76
C ALA A 166 0.01 16.78 0.26
N ALA A 167 -1.04 16.17 0.84
CA ALA A 167 -2.42 16.55 0.56
C ALA A 167 -2.76 17.98 1.01
N GLU A 168 -2.30 18.39 2.19
CA GLU A 168 -2.43 19.79 2.65
C GLU A 168 -1.75 20.75 1.66
N GLN A 169 -0.55 20.41 1.16
CA GLN A 169 0.15 21.22 0.16
C GLN A 169 -0.58 21.28 -1.19
N LEU A 170 -1.15 20.16 -1.66
CA LEU A 170 -1.96 20.13 -2.88
C LEU A 170 -3.19 21.04 -2.78
N LEU A 171 -3.81 21.11 -1.60
CA LEU A 171 -4.99 21.95 -1.33
C LEU A 171 -4.64 23.42 -1.12
N LEU A 172 -3.48 23.71 -0.53
CA LEU A 172 -3.02 25.08 -0.26
C LEU A 172 -2.28 25.73 -1.44
N ALA A 173 -1.97 24.97 -2.49
CA ALA A 173 -1.30 25.45 -3.69
C ALA A 173 -2.09 26.61 -4.34
N PRO A 174 -1.52 27.84 -4.42
CA PRO A 174 -2.27 29.01 -4.88
C PRO A 174 -2.62 28.99 -6.37
N THR A 175 -1.79 28.31 -7.17
CA THR A 175 -1.96 28.23 -8.62
C THR A 175 -1.94 26.78 -9.12
N PRO A 176 -2.49 26.52 -10.32
CA PRO A 176 -2.38 25.20 -10.95
C PRO A 176 -0.93 24.75 -11.15
N ALA A 177 0.00 25.69 -11.38
CA ALA A 177 1.41 25.39 -11.54
C ALA A 177 2.05 24.96 -10.21
N ASP A 178 1.70 25.61 -9.09
CA ASP A 178 2.16 25.21 -7.75
C ASP A 178 1.60 23.83 -7.38
N ARG A 179 0.34 23.55 -7.72
CA ARG A 179 -0.28 22.24 -7.47
C ARG A 179 0.40 21.15 -8.30
N ALA A 180 0.73 21.44 -9.55
CA ALA A 180 1.48 20.52 -10.41
C ALA A 180 2.88 20.25 -9.84
N ALA A 181 3.57 21.27 -9.34
CA ALA A 181 4.89 21.08 -8.71
C ALA A 181 4.82 20.18 -7.46
N VAL A 182 3.77 20.29 -6.64
CA VAL A 182 3.56 19.37 -5.50
C VAL A 182 3.25 17.95 -5.99
N ALA A 183 2.42 17.81 -7.03
CA ALA A 183 2.14 16.51 -7.64
C ALA A 183 3.42 15.84 -8.20
N ASP A 184 4.27 16.60 -8.87
CA ASP A 184 5.56 16.13 -9.37
C ASP A 184 6.50 15.71 -8.23
N GLN A 185 6.48 16.41 -7.09
CA GLN A 185 7.25 16.01 -5.91
C GLN A 185 6.79 14.66 -5.35
N ILE A 186 5.48 14.43 -5.30
CA ILE A 186 4.88 13.15 -4.87
C ILE A 186 5.30 12.00 -5.80
N GLU A 187 5.19 12.20 -7.11
CA GLU A 187 5.59 11.21 -8.12
C GLU A 187 7.10 10.93 -8.04
N ASN A 188 7.94 11.96 -7.95
CA ASN A 188 9.38 11.81 -7.89
C ASN A 188 9.86 11.13 -6.59
N LEU A 189 9.29 11.50 -5.44
CA LEU A 189 9.66 10.89 -4.16
C LEU A 189 9.31 9.40 -4.14
N SER A 190 8.07 9.07 -4.48
CA SER A 190 7.62 7.68 -4.49
C SER A 190 8.41 6.82 -5.48
N GLN A 191 8.74 7.34 -6.66
CA GLN A 191 9.57 6.64 -7.63
C GLN A 191 11.02 6.47 -7.14
N THR A 192 11.58 7.48 -6.45
CA THR A 192 12.94 7.41 -5.88
C THR A 192 13.00 6.37 -4.75
N LEU A 193 12.01 6.36 -3.85
CA LEU A 193 11.91 5.35 -2.80
C LEU A 193 11.77 3.94 -3.39
N GLY A 194 11.00 3.78 -4.46
CA GLY A 194 10.88 2.51 -5.18
C GLY A 194 12.22 2.03 -5.74
N GLN A 195 13.02 2.92 -6.34
CA GLN A 195 14.38 2.59 -6.81
C GLN A 195 15.28 2.13 -5.66
N ILE A 196 15.25 2.83 -4.52
CA ILE A 196 16.04 2.48 -3.34
C ILE A 196 15.63 1.10 -2.81
N ILE A 197 14.33 0.83 -2.72
CA ILE A 197 13.83 -0.48 -2.28
C ILE A 197 14.31 -1.59 -3.24
N VAL A 198 14.17 -1.39 -4.56
CA VAL A 198 14.69 -2.37 -5.53
C VAL A 198 16.20 -2.59 -5.34
N GLN A 199 17.00 -1.53 -5.23
CA GLN A 199 18.45 -1.65 -5.08
C GLN A 199 18.87 -2.37 -3.79
N LEU A 200 18.19 -2.11 -2.67
CA LEU A 200 18.52 -2.70 -1.37
C LEU A 200 18.10 -4.16 -1.26
N PHE A 201 17.08 -4.58 -2.01
CA PHE A 201 16.43 -5.89 -1.86
C PHE A 201 16.38 -6.70 -3.16
N THR A 202 17.24 -6.37 -4.13
CA THR A 202 17.44 -7.18 -5.33
C THR A 202 17.90 -8.59 -4.94
N ARG A 203 17.34 -9.60 -5.60
CA ARG A 203 17.77 -10.98 -5.42
C ARG A 203 19.03 -11.27 -6.22
N ASP A 204 20.05 -11.78 -5.53
CA ASP A 204 21.26 -12.33 -6.16
C ASP A 204 21.21 -13.87 -6.25
N ASP A 205 20.17 -14.50 -5.70
CA ASP A 205 19.97 -15.94 -5.71
C ASP A 205 19.14 -16.40 -6.94
N PRO A 206 19.29 -17.67 -7.37
CA PRO A 206 18.56 -18.18 -8.52
C PRO A 206 17.05 -18.02 -8.31
N GLN A 207 16.34 -17.59 -9.35
CA GLN A 207 14.88 -17.49 -9.33
C GLN A 207 14.28 -18.77 -8.74
N PRO A 208 13.38 -18.67 -7.74
CA PRO A 208 12.73 -19.86 -7.20
C PRO A 208 12.12 -20.64 -8.36
N HIS A 209 12.41 -21.93 -8.44
CA HIS A 209 11.84 -22.80 -9.47
C HIS A 209 10.34 -22.54 -9.53
N GLN A 210 9.78 -22.39 -10.73
CA GLN A 210 8.35 -22.25 -10.98
C GLN A 210 7.61 -23.53 -10.53
N GLY A 211 7.53 -23.74 -9.21
CA GLY A 211 6.51 -24.58 -8.63
C GLY A 211 5.16 -23.92 -8.89
N PRO A 212 4.08 -24.70 -9.06
CA PRO A 212 2.75 -24.13 -9.20
C PRO A 212 2.51 -23.14 -8.05
N CYS A 213 1.90 -21.98 -8.35
CA CYS A 213 1.46 -21.02 -7.33
C CYS A 213 0.94 -21.79 -6.12
N ALA A 214 1.43 -21.46 -4.92
CA ALA A 214 0.97 -22.05 -3.69
C ALA A 214 -0.56 -22.03 -3.70
N LYS A 215 -1.17 -23.22 -3.57
CA LYS A 215 -2.63 -23.31 -3.53
C LYS A 215 -3.12 -22.45 -2.36
N PRO A 216 -4.18 -21.66 -2.53
CA PRO A 216 -4.81 -20.98 -1.40
C PRO A 216 -5.06 -22.00 -0.28
N SER A 217 -4.83 -21.61 0.97
CA SER A 217 -5.24 -22.45 2.09
C SER A 217 -6.75 -22.66 2.03
N ALA A 218 -7.25 -23.76 2.60
CA ALA A 218 -8.70 -24.03 2.66
C ALA A 218 -9.47 -22.88 3.33
N GLU A 219 -8.83 -22.16 4.25
CA GLU A 219 -9.33 -20.93 4.87
C GLU A 219 -9.49 -19.80 3.84
N LEU A 220 -8.50 -19.60 2.97
CA LEU A 220 -8.54 -18.56 1.93
C LEU A 220 -9.57 -18.87 0.84
N ASP A 221 -9.76 -20.13 0.46
CA ASP A 221 -10.79 -20.57 -0.50
C ASP A 221 -12.20 -20.38 0.06
N GLN A 222 -12.40 -20.70 1.34
CA GLN A 222 -13.66 -20.48 2.05
C GLN A 222 -13.94 -18.97 2.19
N GLU A 223 -12.91 -18.18 2.43
CA GLU A 223 -12.97 -16.71 2.52
C GLU A 223 -13.15 -16.00 1.16
N LEU A 224 -12.84 -16.66 0.05
CA LEU A 224 -13.02 -16.18 -1.32
C LEU A 224 -14.32 -16.68 -1.97
N GLY A 225 -15.14 -17.44 -1.23
CA GLY A 225 -16.39 -18.00 -1.74
C GLY A 225 -16.19 -19.02 -2.87
N ARG A 226 -15.00 -19.64 -2.96
CA ARG A 226 -14.67 -20.67 -3.93
C ARG A 226 -14.72 -22.02 -3.22
N ALA A 227 -15.93 -22.54 -3.05
CA ALA A 227 -16.19 -23.93 -2.66
C ALA A 227 -16.60 -24.75 -3.89
#